data_AF-A0A0M0T589-F1
#
_entry.id   AF-A0A0M0T589-F1
#
_cell.length_a   1.000
_cell.length_b   1.000
_cell.length_c   1.000
_cell.angle_alpha   90.00
_cell.angle_beta   90.00
_cell.angle_gamma   90.00
#
_symmetry.space_group_name_H-M   'P 1'
#
loop_
_entity.id
_entity.type
_entity.pdbx_description
1 polymer ?
#
loop_
_entity_poly.entity_id
_entity_poly.type
_entity_poly.pdbx_seq_one_letter_code
_entity_poly.pdbx_strand_id
1 'polypeptide(L)'
;MKIGRCPVCHSDFHLDAIFEDDAARQLLAKMAELPGGCARHLVNYIGLFRRGKNNLSNSRALKLAEEVLAIYPANRVLTHALSETVERIREKRAQGDVKPFSNHNYL
;
A
#
# COMPACT_ATOMS: atom_id res chain seq x y z
N MET A 1 -6.72 18.67 -7.64
CA MET A 1 -6.42 17.30 -8.14
C MET A 1 -7.55 16.84 -9.03
N LYS A 2 -7.25 16.09 -10.10
CA LYS A 2 -8.27 15.40 -10.92
C LYS A 2 -8.21 13.91 -10.57
N ILE A 3 -9.33 13.32 -10.16
CA ILE A 3 -9.43 11.86 -10.02
C ILE A 3 -9.31 11.30 -11.45
N GLY A 4 -8.25 10.55 -11.73
CA GLY A 4 -7.89 10.13 -13.09
C GLY A 4 -6.59 10.70 -13.65
N ARG A 5 -5.83 11.49 -12.88
CA ARG A 5 -4.47 11.88 -13.24
C ARG A 5 -3.49 11.63 -12.11
N CYS A 6 -2.45 10.84 -12.37
CA CYS A 6 -1.46 10.49 -11.36
C CYS A 6 -0.64 11.74 -10.97
N PRO A 7 -0.56 12.11 -9.67
CA PRO A 7 0.23 13.28 -9.25
C PRO A 7 1.75 13.04 -9.29
N VAL A 8 2.19 11.80 -9.52
CA VAL A 8 3.62 11.42 -9.53
C VAL A 8 4.18 11.38 -10.95
N CYS A 9 3.51 10.68 -11.87
CA CYS A 9 3.98 10.54 -13.26
C CYS A 9 3.16 11.34 -14.28
N HIS A 10 2.10 12.03 -13.84
CA HIS A 10 1.21 12.85 -14.67
C HIS A 10 0.45 12.11 -15.77
N SER A 11 0.57 10.78 -15.86
CA SER A 11 -0.25 9.93 -16.74
C SER A 11 -1.72 10.02 -16.36
N ASP A 12 -2.58 10.03 -17.38
CA ASP A 12 -4.02 9.93 -17.23
C ASP A 12 -4.42 8.45 -17.10
N PHE A 13 -5.50 8.20 -16.36
CA PHE A 13 -6.13 6.89 -16.22
C PHE A 13 -7.64 7.06 -16.05
N HIS A 14 -8.39 6.06 -16.51
CA HIS A 14 -9.83 6.05 -16.33
C HIS A 14 -10.20 5.26 -15.07
N LEU A 15 -11.17 5.77 -14.30
CA LEU A 15 -11.53 5.17 -13.02
C LEU A 15 -12.23 3.81 -13.23
N ASP A 16 -13.13 3.71 -14.21
CA ASP A 16 -13.75 2.46 -14.64
C ASP A 16 -12.73 1.37 -14.98
N ALA A 17 -11.65 1.70 -15.68
CA ALA A 17 -10.57 0.76 -16.00
C ALA A 17 -9.89 0.18 -14.75
N ILE A 18 -9.89 0.90 -13.62
CA ILE A 18 -9.40 0.37 -12.34
C ILE A 18 -10.36 -0.69 -11.78
N PHE A 19 -11.67 -0.51 -11.99
CA PHE A 19 -12.70 -1.43 -11.48
C PHE A 19 -12.89 -2.67 -12.36
N GLU A 20 -12.32 -2.75 -13.57
CA GLU A 20 -12.40 -3.96 -14.41
C GLU A 20 -11.71 -5.17 -13.76
N ASP A 21 -10.61 -4.96 -13.05
CA ASP A 21 -9.87 -6.03 -12.37
C ASP A 21 -10.51 -6.40 -11.03
N ASP A 22 -10.72 -7.70 -10.80
CA ASP A 22 -11.38 -8.20 -9.59
C ASP A 22 -10.55 -7.94 -8.33
N ALA A 23 -9.23 -8.14 -8.40
CA ALA A 23 -8.35 -7.90 -7.26
C ALA A 23 -8.28 -6.40 -6.89
N ALA A 24 -8.31 -5.51 -7.88
CA ALA A 24 -8.41 -4.07 -7.64
C ALA A 24 -9.71 -3.70 -6.93
N ARG A 25 -10.86 -4.22 -7.38
CA ARG A 25 -12.16 -3.98 -6.73
C ARG A 25 -12.16 -4.43 -5.27
N GLN A 26 -11.70 -5.66 -5.02
CA GLN A 26 -11.62 -6.19 -3.66
C GLN A 26 -10.67 -5.37 -2.77
N LEU A 27 -9.52 -4.95 -3.31
CA LEU A 27 -8.57 -4.11 -2.58
C LEU A 27 -9.20 -2.75 -2.21
N LEU A 28 -9.85 -2.09 -3.17
CA LEU A 28 -10.48 -0.79 -2.95
C LEU A 28 -11.64 -0.88 -1.96
N ALA A 29 -12.48 -1.91 -2.06
CA ALA A 29 -13.57 -2.16 -1.11
C ALA A 29 -13.02 -2.33 0.31
N LYS A 30 -12.00 -3.17 0.50
CA LYS A 30 -11.33 -3.33 1.79
C LYS A 30 -10.78 -2.00 2.31
N MET A 31 -10.09 -1.22 1.47
CA MET A 31 -9.56 0.08 1.90
C MET A 31 -10.66 1.06 2.36
N ALA A 32 -11.83 1.02 1.73
CA ALA A 32 -12.96 1.87 2.11
C ALA A 32 -13.58 1.50 3.47
N GLU A 33 -13.47 0.24 3.88
CA GLU A 33 -14.01 -0.27 5.15
C GLU A 33 -13.09 -0.03 6.36
N LEU A 34 -11.82 0.31 6.15
CA LEU A 34 -10.84 0.44 7.23
C LEU A 34 -11.07 1.72 8.07
N PRO A 35 -11.05 1.63 9.42
CA PRO A 35 -11.29 2.77 10.29
C PRO A 35 -10.10 3.74 10.37
N GLY A 36 -10.38 4.98 10.76
CA GLY A 36 -9.38 5.89 11.35
C GLY A 36 -8.16 6.23 10.50
N GLY A 37 -8.28 6.18 9.16
CA GLY A 37 -7.17 6.46 8.25
C GLY A 37 -6.17 5.31 8.07
N CYS A 38 -6.44 4.13 8.65
CA CYS A 38 -5.59 2.94 8.53
C CYS A 38 -5.32 2.57 7.06
N ALA A 39 -6.30 2.78 6.16
CA ALA A 39 -6.15 2.54 4.73
C ALA A 39 -4.94 3.27 4.13
N ARG A 40 -4.75 4.55 4.47
CA ARG A 40 -3.61 5.34 3.94
C ARG A 40 -2.27 4.75 4.38
N HIS A 41 -2.17 4.38 5.65
CA HIS A 41 -0.93 3.81 6.19
C HIS A 41 -0.66 2.41 5.64
N LEU A 42 -1.70 1.60 5.46
CA LEU A 42 -1.60 0.29 4.83
C LEU A 42 -1.14 0.38 3.36
N VAL A 43 -1.72 1.29 2.58
CA VAL A 43 -1.32 1.54 1.18
C VAL A 43 0.15 1.97 1.10
N ASN A 44 0.60 2.86 2.00
CA ASN A 44 2.00 3.27 2.06
C ASN A 44 2.93 2.09 2.41
N TYR A 45 2.53 1.26 3.37
CA TYR A 45 3.29 0.11 3.81
C TYR A 45 3.43 -0.95 2.71
N ILE A 46 2.34 -1.38 2.06
CA ILE A 46 2.43 -2.34 0.95
C ILE A 46 3.23 -1.75 -0.22
N GLY A 47 3.23 -0.43 -0.39
CA GLY A 47 4.08 0.28 -1.36
C GLY A 47 5.59 0.03 -1.16
N LEU A 48 6.04 -0.32 0.05
CA LEU A 48 7.44 -0.68 0.32
C LEU A 48 7.88 -1.96 -0.41
N PHE A 49 6.95 -2.84 -0.81
CA PHE A 49 7.23 -4.11 -1.49
C PHE A 49 7.46 -3.97 -3.01
N ARG A 50 7.35 -2.76 -3.57
CA ARG A 50 7.68 -2.50 -4.98
C ARG A 50 9.15 -2.79 -5.25
N ARG A 51 9.44 -3.48 -6.37
CA ARG A 51 10.81 -3.80 -6.80
C ARG A 51 11.27 -2.77 -7.82
N GLY A 52 12.13 -1.85 -7.39
CA GLY A 52 12.66 -0.79 -8.24
C GLY A 52 11.54 0.12 -8.77
N LYS A 53 11.45 0.24 -10.11
CA LYS A 53 10.43 1.06 -10.79
C LYS A 53 9.10 0.33 -11.06
N ASN A 54 9.01 -0.96 -10.75
CA ASN A 54 7.84 -1.76 -11.09
C ASN A 54 6.73 -1.59 -10.04
N ASN A 55 5.52 -1.34 -10.53
CA ASN A 55 4.32 -1.33 -9.71
C ASN A 55 3.98 -2.76 -9.23
N LEU A 56 3.25 -2.83 -8.11
CA LEU A 56 2.64 -4.09 -7.69
C LEU A 56 1.51 -4.44 -8.66
N SER A 57 1.35 -5.73 -8.97
CA SER A 57 0.09 -6.20 -9.55
C SER A 57 -1.04 -6.05 -8.53
N ASN A 58 -2.27 -5.88 -9.00
CA ASN A 58 -3.44 -5.75 -8.13
C ASN A 58 -3.59 -6.96 -7.20
N SER A 59 -3.43 -8.18 -7.72
CA SER A 59 -3.47 -9.42 -6.92
C SER A 59 -2.39 -9.46 -5.85
N ARG A 60 -1.18 -8.95 -6.13
CA ARG A 60 -0.11 -8.90 -5.13
C ARG A 60 -0.39 -7.84 -4.07
N ALA A 61 -0.93 -6.69 -4.45
CA ALA A 61 -1.32 -5.63 -3.51
C ALA A 61 -2.44 -6.09 -2.58
N LEU A 62 -3.48 -6.75 -3.12
CA LEU A 62 -4.55 -7.36 -2.35
C LEU A 62 -4.02 -8.39 -1.35
N LYS A 63 -3.20 -9.34 -1.83
CA LYS A 63 -2.59 -10.37 -0.98
C LYS A 63 -1.81 -9.78 0.19
N LEU A 64 -0.96 -8.78 -0.07
CA LEU A 64 -0.18 -8.11 0.99
C LEU A 64 -1.08 -7.40 2.01
N ALA A 65 -2.16 -6.76 1.56
CA ALA A 65 -3.11 -6.11 2.46
C ALA A 65 -3.81 -7.14 3.36
N GLU A 66 -4.22 -8.28 2.80
CA GLU A 66 -4.85 -9.37 3.55
C GLU A 66 -3.87 -10.04 4.53
N GLU A 67 -2.63 -10.28 4.11
CA GLU A 67 -1.56 -10.82 4.98
C GLU A 67 -1.35 -9.93 6.21
N VAL A 68 -1.31 -8.60 6.03
CA VAL A 68 -1.17 -7.65 7.16
C VAL A 68 -2.38 -7.69 8.08
N LEU A 69 -3.61 -7.66 7.53
CA LEU A 69 -4.84 -7.65 8.34
C LEU A 69 -5.08 -9.00 9.05
N ALA A 70 -4.52 -10.09 8.53
CA ALA A 70 -4.51 -11.39 9.19
C ALA A 70 -3.53 -11.44 10.37
N ILE A 71 -2.42 -10.70 10.33
CA ILE A 71 -1.48 -10.59 11.45
C ILE A 71 -2.10 -9.80 12.60
N TYR A 72 -2.76 -8.67 12.28
CA TYR A 72 -3.37 -7.82 13.30
C TYR A 72 -4.58 -7.08 12.72
N PRO A 73 -5.72 -7.03 13.44
CA PRO A 73 -6.91 -6.35 12.94
C PRO A 73 -6.71 -4.84 12.86
N ALA A 74 -7.45 -4.20 11.96
CA ALA A 74 -7.37 -2.77 11.75
C ALA A 74 -7.82 -1.97 12.99
N ASN A 75 -6.87 -1.31 13.64
CA ASN A 75 -7.12 -0.43 14.77
C ASN A 75 -6.03 0.65 14.87
N ARG A 76 -6.09 1.46 15.93
CA ARG A 76 -5.13 2.55 16.16
C ARG A 76 -3.69 2.05 16.33
N VAL A 77 -3.49 0.87 16.94
CA VAL A 77 -2.17 0.28 17.14
C VAL A 77 -1.55 -0.12 15.81
N LEU A 78 -2.29 -0.84 14.96
CA LEU A 78 -1.81 -1.19 13.62
C LEU A 78 -1.52 0.07 12.78
N THR A 79 -2.41 1.06 12.86
CA THR A 79 -2.25 2.32 12.13
C THR A 79 -0.93 3.02 12.49
N HIS A 80 -0.61 3.08 13.79
CA HIS A 80 0.65 3.64 14.27
C HIS A 80 1.85 2.81 13.80
N ALA A 81 1.82 1.49 13.98
CA ALA A 81 2.90 0.59 13.60
C ALA A 81 3.23 0.66 12.09
N LEU A 82 2.20 0.70 11.24
CA LEU A 82 2.37 0.88 9.79
C LEU A 82 3.04 2.22 9.46
N SER A 83 2.61 3.30 10.11
CA SER A 83 3.18 4.64 9.91
C SER A 83 4.65 4.70 10.32
N GLU A 84 4.97 4.24 11.52
CA GLU A 84 6.33 4.25 12.07
C GLU A 84 7.26 3.38 11.22
N THR A 85 6.79 2.21 10.78
CA THR A 85 7.57 1.34 9.90
C THR A 85 7.85 2.01 8.57
N VAL A 86 6.87 2.68 7.95
CA VAL A 86 7.09 3.38 6.68
C VAL A 86 8.14 4.48 6.81
N GLU A 87 8.06 5.31 7.85
CA GLU A 87 9.02 6.40 8.05
C GLU A 87 10.43 5.85 8.31
N ARG A 88 10.57 4.87 9.22
CA ARG A 88 11.87 4.21 9.50
C ARG A 88 12.51 3.62 8.24
N ILE A 89 11.71 3.04 7.34
CA ILE A 89 12.23 2.43 6.11
C ILE A 89 12.56 3.49 5.05
N ARG A 90 11.81 4.59 4.99
CA ARG A 90 12.16 5.72 4.12
C ARG A 90 13.48 6.35 4.53
N GLU A 91 13.70 6.54 5.83
CA GLU A 91 14.98 7.04 6.37
C GLU A 91 16.15 6.12 5.99
N LYS A 92 16.01 4.80 6.19
CA LYS A 92 17.02 3.82 5.79
C LYS A 92 17.32 3.85 4.28
N ARG A 93 16.28 3.98 3.46
CA ARG A 93 16.43 4.10 1.99
C ARG A 93 17.13 5.39 1.59
N ALA A 94 16.87 6.50 2.29
CA ALA A 94 17.57 7.76 2.08
C ALA A 94 19.08 7.63 2.42
N GLN A 95 19.44 6.73 3.34
CA GLN A 95 20.82 6.39 3.69
C GLN A 95 21.44 5.32 2.76
N GLY A 96 20.72 4.82 1.76
CA GLY A 96 21.21 3.88 0.75
C GLY A 96 20.81 2.41 0.95
N ASP A 97 20.10 2.05 2.02
CA ASP A 97 19.59 0.69 2.21
C ASP A 97 18.29 0.45 1.42
N VAL A 98 18.46 0.04 0.16
CA VAL A 98 17.37 -0.17 -0.81
C VAL A 98 16.95 -1.64 -0.93
N LYS A 99 17.22 -2.46 0.09
CA LYS A 99 16.85 -3.89 0.04
C LYS A 99 15.33 -4.07 -0.11
N PRO A 100 14.89 -4.95 -1.03
CA PRO A 100 13.48 -5.22 -1.22
C PRO A 100 12.91 -6.01 -0.05
N PHE A 101 11.64 -5.75 0.25
CA PHE A 101 10.92 -6.45 1.30
C PHE A 101 10.47 -7.83 0.80
N SER A 102 10.71 -8.86 1.62
CA SER A 102 10.28 -10.24 1.33
C SER A 102 9.11 -10.70 2.20
N ASN A 103 8.94 -10.12 3.39
CA ASN A 103 7.93 -10.51 4.38
C ASN A 103 7.53 -9.33 5.30
N HIS A 104 6.67 -9.62 6.27
CA HIS A 104 6.13 -8.63 7.21
C HIS A 104 6.92 -8.48 8.52
N ASN A 105 8.10 -9.09 8.67
CA ASN A 105 8.87 -9.07 9.93
C ASN A 105 9.37 -7.68 10.36
N TYR A 106 9.07 -6.65 9.57
CA TYR A 106 9.40 -5.26 9.83
C TYR A 106 8.25 -4.48 10.48
N LEU A 107 7.05 -5.05 10.46
CA LEU A 107 5.82 -4.54 11.09
C LEU A 107 5.70 -5.12 12.50
#